data_AF-A0A4Y2R1E6-F1
#
_entry.id   AF-A0A4Y2R1E6-F1
#
_cell.length_a   1.000
_cell.length_b   1.000
_cell.length_c   1.000
_cell.angle_alpha   90.00
_cell.angle_beta   90.00
_cell.angle_gamma   90.00
#
_symmetry.space_group_name_H-M   'P 1'
#
loop_
_entity.id
_entity.type
_entity.pdbx_description
1 polymer ?
#
loop_
_entity_poly.entity_id
_entity_poly.type
_entity_poly.pdbx_seq_one_letter_code
_entity_poly.pdbx_strand_id
1 'polypeptide(L)'
;MEPMNVFQFKKLNNDNYRQWKLDIKMLLMERGLFKFIGKSEPVLAEGATSREKMEFEHQKCKALATIYLSLEESQKDLVAEAETAKEAWTLLEEIYEPKSRARIAQLRSEFYSIKKQPSESIGIYLAHIQQAAKALKNAGKSIPEDEVAYQMIENLPPEFDNIVQ
;
A
#
# COMPACT_ATOMS: atom_id res chain seq x y z
N MET A 1 40.05 -0.73 -6.41
CA MET A 1 38.61 -0.47 -6.27
C MET A 1 37.93 -1.81 -6.50
N GLU A 2 37.33 -2.40 -5.48
CA GLU A 2 36.52 -3.60 -5.66
C GLU A 2 35.34 -3.28 -6.58
N PRO A 3 34.92 -4.21 -7.46
CA PRO A 3 33.72 -3.99 -8.27
C PRO A 3 32.54 -3.83 -7.29
N MET A 4 31.93 -2.64 -7.30
CA MET A 4 30.66 -2.41 -6.60
C MET A 4 29.72 -3.55 -7.01
N ASN A 5 29.29 -4.35 -6.03
CA ASN A 5 28.41 -5.46 -6.24
C ASN A 5 27.15 -4.94 -6.94
N VAL A 6 27.07 -5.16 -8.26
CA VAL A 6 25.91 -4.76 -9.04
C VAL A 6 24.85 -5.77 -8.68
N PHE A 7 23.99 -5.43 -7.71
CA PHE A 7 22.80 -6.21 -7.42
C PHE A 7 22.07 -6.45 -8.75
N GLN A 8 22.13 -7.68 -9.25
CA GLN A 8 21.41 -8.10 -10.44
C GLN A 8 20.03 -8.58 -10.00
N PHE A 9 19.07 -7.67 -10.00
CA PHE A 9 17.66 -7.99 -9.91
C PHE A 9 17.04 -7.99 -11.31
N LYS A 10 16.00 -8.80 -11.49
CA LYS A 10 15.23 -8.80 -12.73
C LYS A 10 14.51 -7.46 -12.84
N LYS A 11 14.69 -6.76 -13.96
CA LYS A 11 13.98 -5.50 -14.24
C LYS A 11 12.47 -5.70 -14.23
N LEU A 12 11.70 -4.67 -13.88
CA LEU A 12 10.25 -4.76 -13.84
C LEU A 12 9.70 -5.07 -15.23
N ASN A 13 8.78 -6.03 -15.27
CA ASN A 13 7.92 -6.33 -16.39
C ASN A 13 6.52 -6.74 -15.89
N ASN A 14 5.66 -7.14 -16.83
CA ASN A 14 4.25 -7.42 -16.55
C ASN A 14 4.03 -8.56 -15.52
N ASP A 15 5.01 -9.44 -15.31
CA ASP A 15 4.81 -10.69 -14.56
C ASP A 15 5.56 -10.77 -13.23
N ASN A 16 6.46 -9.82 -12.94
CA ASN A 16 7.39 -9.94 -11.81
C ASN A 16 7.26 -8.83 -10.75
N TYR A 17 6.24 -7.97 -10.83
CA TYR A 17 6.10 -6.80 -9.95
C TYR A 17 6.28 -7.12 -8.46
N ARG A 18 5.68 -8.19 -7.94
CA ARG A 18 5.79 -8.56 -6.52
C ARG A 18 7.24 -8.74 -6.08
N GLN A 19 8.03 -9.46 -6.89
CA GLN A 19 9.44 -9.70 -6.59
C GLN A 19 10.27 -8.42 -6.80
N TRP A 20 10.05 -7.73 -7.92
CA TRP A 20 10.70 -6.44 -8.20
C TRP A 20 10.49 -5.43 -7.07
N LYS A 21 9.26 -5.30 -6.55
CA LYS A 21 8.93 -4.41 -5.44
C LYS A 21 9.74 -4.71 -4.20
N LEU A 22 9.92 -5.99 -3.85
CA LEU A 22 10.75 -6.40 -2.72
C LEU A 22 12.22 -6.08 -2.96
N ASP A 23 12.75 -6.41 -4.13
CA ASP A 23 14.16 -6.21 -4.47
C ASP A 23 14.52 -4.72 -4.46
N ILE A 24 13.71 -3.87 -5.10
CA ILE A 24 13.95 -2.42 -5.16
C ILE A 24 13.73 -1.77 -3.79
N LYS A 25 12.81 -2.27 -2.97
CA LYS A 25 12.68 -1.84 -1.58
C LYS A 25 13.95 -2.12 -0.78
N MET A 26 14.52 -3.33 -0.89
CA MET A 26 15.78 -3.68 -0.21
C MET A 26 16.94 -2.83 -0.70
N LEU A 27 17.02 -2.59 -2.01
CA LEU A 27 18.05 -1.74 -2.61
C LEU A 27 17.97 -0.28 -2.12
N LEU A 28 16.77 0.29 -2.06
CA LEU A 28 16.58 1.64 -1.55
C LEU A 28 16.93 1.73 -0.06
N MET A 29 16.68 0.67 0.72
CA MET A 29 17.09 0.61 2.13
C MET A 29 18.62 0.55 2.28
N GLU A 30 19.29 -0.34 1.53
CA GLU A 30 20.74 -0.49 1.54
C GLU A 30 21.44 0.84 1.19
N ARG A 31 20.89 1.58 0.22
CA ARG A 31 21.42 2.88 -0.21
C ARG A 31 21.01 4.07 0.66
N GLY A 32 20.20 3.87 1.70
CA GLY A 32 19.66 4.96 2.53
C GLY A 32 18.66 5.88 1.82
N LEU A 33 18.08 5.42 0.70
CA LEU A 33 17.16 6.16 -0.16
C LEU A 33 15.68 5.85 0.11
N PHE A 34 15.37 4.84 0.94
CA PHE A 34 13.99 4.41 1.24
C PHE A 34 13.08 5.55 1.74
N LYS A 35 13.65 6.55 2.42
CA LYS A 35 12.93 7.75 2.88
C LYS A 35 12.22 8.52 1.75
N PHE A 36 12.72 8.45 0.51
CA PHE A 36 12.14 9.17 -0.64
C PHE A 36 10.93 8.49 -1.28
N ILE A 37 10.60 7.25 -0.88
CA ILE A 37 9.35 6.57 -1.28
C ILE A 37 8.35 6.44 -0.11
N GLY A 38 8.72 6.96 1.06
CA GLY A 38 7.93 6.90 2.30
C GLY A 38 6.60 7.66 2.22
N LYS A 39 5.84 7.65 3.32
CA LYS A 39 4.56 8.39 3.42
C LYS A 39 4.74 9.89 3.63
N SER A 40 5.85 10.29 4.23
CA SER A 40 6.17 11.68 4.51
C SER A 40 7.36 12.08 3.66
N GLU A 41 7.26 13.25 3.03
CA GLU A 41 8.38 13.82 2.30
C GLU A 41 9.52 14.13 3.27
N PRO A 42 10.76 13.69 2.99
CA PRO A 42 11.87 14.01 3.86
C PRO A 42 12.15 15.51 3.81
N VAL A 43 12.34 16.13 4.98
CA VAL A 43 12.59 17.56 5.11
C VAL A 43 14.01 17.78 5.63
N LEU A 44 14.72 18.73 5.03
CA LEU A 44 16.02 19.18 5.54
C LEU A 44 15.84 20.05 6.78
N ALA A 45 16.75 19.91 7.75
CA ALA A 45 16.73 20.74 8.95
C ALA A 45 16.88 22.23 8.61
N GLU A 46 16.23 23.09 9.40
CA GLU A 46 16.45 24.53 9.34
C GLU A 46 17.92 24.84 9.64
N GLY A 47 18.57 25.60 8.76
CA GLY A 47 20.00 25.89 8.85
C GLY A 47 20.93 24.90 8.13
N ALA A 48 20.40 23.94 7.37
CA ALA A 48 21.22 23.03 6.57
C ALA A 48 22.22 23.78 5.67
N THR A 49 23.47 23.34 5.71
CA THR A 49 24.57 23.86 4.91
C THR A 49 24.33 23.64 3.41
N SER A 50 24.99 24.42 2.56
CA SER A 50 24.92 24.23 1.11
C SER A 50 25.32 22.81 0.67
N ARG A 51 26.27 22.19 1.39
CA ARG A 51 26.71 20.81 1.13
C ARG A 51 25.60 19.80 1.42
N GLU A 52 24.90 19.94 2.54
CA GLU A 52 23.79 19.05 2.91
C GLU A 52 22.61 19.19 1.95
N LYS A 53 22.30 20.42 1.52
CA LYS A 53 21.27 20.67 0.49
C LYS A 53 21.61 19.97 -0.83
N MET A 54 22.86 20.10 -1.29
CA MET A 54 23.31 19.45 -2.53
C MET A 54 23.27 17.93 -2.43
N GLU A 55 23.72 17.36 -1.31
CA GLU A 55 23.66 15.91 -1.06
C GLU A 55 22.22 15.40 -1.04
N PHE A 56 21.30 16.15 -0.42
CA PHE A 56 19.90 15.79 -0.36
C PHE A 56 19.23 15.76 -1.73
N GLU A 57 19.44 16.77 -2.57
CA GLU A 57 18.94 16.78 -3.94
C GLU A 57 19.58 15.67 -4.78
N HIS A 58 20.88 15.40 -4.57
CA HIS A 58 21.52 14.25 -5.20
C HIS A 58 20.85 12.92 -4.82
N GLN A 59 20.51 12.73 -3.54
CA GLN A 59 19.81 11.54 -3.07
C GLN A 59 18.37 11.42 -3.63
N LYS A 60 17.65 12.54 -3.78
CA LYS A 60 16.33 12.58 -4.44
C LYS A 60 16.42 12.07 -5.88
N CYS A 61 17.31 12.66 -6.68
CA CYS A 61 17.56 12.25 -8.06
C CYS A 61 18.00 10.78 -8.15
N LYS A 62 18.88 10.35 -7.23
CA LYS A 62 19.37 8.97 -7.18
C LYS A 62 18.26 7.97 -6.85
N ALA A 63 17.31 8.32 -5.98
CA ALA A 63 16.17 7.47 -5.67
C ALA A 63 15.26 7.28 -6.90
N LEU A 64 14.91 8.37 -7.59
CA LEU A 64 14.11 8.32 -8.81
C LEU A 64 14.81 7.53 -9.91
N ALA A 65 16.10 7.82 -10.16
CA ALA A 65 16.90 7.10 -11.13
C ALA A 65 17.01 5.60 -10.80
N THR A 66 17.12 5.24 -9.52
CA THR A 66 17.16 3.83 -9.10
C THR A 66 15.86 3.10 -9.49
N ILE A 67 14.70 3.73 -9.31
CA ILE A 67 13.41 3.16 -9.73
C ILE A 67 13.36 3.07 -11.26
N TYR A 68 13.58 4.17 -11.97
CA TYR A 68 13.49 4.24 -13.44
C TYR A 68 14.42 3.23 -14.15
N LEU A 69 15.68 3.11 -13.69
CA LEU A 69 16.66 2.19 -14.29
C LEU A 69 16.39 0.72 -13.98
N SER A 70 15.56 0.45 -12.97
CA SER A 70 15.12 -0.91 -12.64
C SER A 70 13.96 -1.41 -13.50
N LEU A 71 13.46 -0.59 -14.42
CA LEU A 71 12.37 -0.93 -15.32
C LEU A 71 12.89 -1.49 -16.65
N GLU A 72 12.17 -2.45 -17.24
CA GLU A 72 12.34 -2.75 -18.66
C GLU A 72 11.86 -1.58 -19.52
N GLU A 73 12.34 -1.50 -20.77
CA GLU A 73 12.02 -0.39 -21.67
C GLU A 73 10.51 -0.19 -21.83
N SER A 74 9.76 -1.31 -21.93
CA SER A 74 8.31 -1.34 -22.06
C SER A 74 7.54 -0.74 -20.87
N GLN A 75 8.21 -0.54 -19.74
CA GLN A 75 7.59 -0.07 -18.49
C GLN A 75 7.99 1.37 -18.14
N LYS A 76 8.97 1.95 -18.84
CA LYS A 76 9.47 3.31 -18.53
C LYS A 76 8.44 4.39 -18.77
N ASP A 77 7.61 4.23 -19.80
CA ASP A 77 6.54 5.18 -20.13
C ASP A 77 5.54 5.35 -18.98
N LEU A 78 5.38 4.33 -18.11
CA LEU A 78 4.48 4.39 -16.96
C LEU A 78 4.88 5.43 -15.91
N VAL A 79 6.15 5.84 -15.89
CA VAL A 79 6.70 6.79 -14.92
C VAL A 79 7.47 7.93 -15.60
N ALA A 80 7.31 8.12 -16.91
CA ALA A 80 8.08 9.10 -17.68
C ALA A 80 7.84 10.54 -17.21
N GLU A 81 6.63 10.84 -16.72
CA GLU A 81 6.24 12.16 -16.21
C GLU A 81 6.47 12.31 -14.68
N ALA A 82 6.96 11.27 -13.99
CA ALA A 82 7.20 11.36 -12.55
C ALA A 82 8.43 12.23 -12.25
N GLU A 83 8.26 13.26 -11.44
CA GLU A 83 9.33 14.16 -11.02
C GLU A 83 10.01 13.70 -9.73
N THR A 84 9.32 12.87 -8.95
CA THR A 84 9.84 12.34 -7.69
C THR A 84 9.83 10.81 -7.64
N ALA A 85 10.75 10.24 -6.85
CA ALA A 85 10.77 8.80 -6.56
C ALA A 85 9.43 8.32 -5.97
N LYS A 86 8.76 9.18 -5.19
CA LYS A 86 7.47 8.89 -4.57
C LYS A 86 6.36 8.75 -5.60
N GLU A 87 6.27 9.67 -6.56
CA GLU A 87 5.31 9.62 -7.66
C GLU A 87 5.52 8.36 -8.50
N ALA A 88 6.75 8.10 -8.95
CA ALA A 88 7.08 6.92 -9.74
C ALA A 88 6.71 5.62 -9.00
N TRP A 89 7.03 5.52 -7.70
CA TRP A 89 6.67 4.38 -6.88
C TRP A 89 5.15 4.19 -6.77
N THR A 90 4.41 5.27 -6.57
CA THR A 90 2.95 5.24 -6.38
C THR A 90 2.23 4.86 -7.68
N LEU A 91 2.65 5.40 -8.83
CA LEU A 91 2.10 5.02 -10.14
C LEU A 91 2.25 3.51 -10.40
N LEU A 92 3.44 2.96 -10.12
CA LEU A 92 3.69 1.54 -10.28
C LEU A 92 2.86 0.69 -9.29
N GLU A 93 2.68 1.14 -8.04
CA GLU A 93 1.75 0.50 -7.09
C GLU A 93 0.31 0.48 -7.62
N GLU A 94 -0.18 1.58 -8.20
CA GLU A 94 -1.54 1.66 -8.72
C GLU A 94 -1.77 0.77 -9.95
N ILE A 95 -0.78 0.65 -10.83
CA ILE A 95 -0.83 -0.16 -12.06
C ILE A 95 -0.74 -1.66 -11.76
N TYR A 96 0.14 -2.05 -10.84
CA TYR A 96 0.47 -3.45 -10.62
C TYR A 96 -0.18 -4.08 -9.38
N GLU A 97 -0.69 -3.28 -8.45
CA GLU A 97 -1.55 -3.75 -7.35
C GLU A 97 -3.05 -3.35 -7.46
N PRO A 98 -3.68 -3.20 -8.65
CA PRO A 98 -5.11 -2.89 -8.76
C PRO A 98 -5.98 -4.07 -8.32
N LYS A 99 -5.42 -5.30 -8.31
CA LYS A 99 -6.08 -6.44 -7.66
C LYS A 99 -6.35 -6.17 -6.19
N SER A 100 -5.53 -5.35 -5.49
CA SER A 100 -5.85 -4.89 -4.15
C SER A 100 -7.08 -3.96 -4.16
N ARG A 101 -7.18 -3.00 -5.09
CA ARG A 101 -8.35 -2.08 -5.17
C ARG A 101 -9.65 -2.82 -5.50
N ALA A 102 -9.63 -3.69 -6.50
CA ALA A 102 -10.78 -4.55 -6.84
C ALA A 102 -11.13 -5.50 -5.68
N ARG A 103 -10.11 -6.08 -5.02
CA ARG A 103 -10.31 -6.93 -3.83
C ARG A 103 -10.83 -6.13 -2.64
N ILE A 104 -10.38 -4.90 -2.41
CA ILE A 104 -10.87 -3.99 -1.37
C ILE A 104 -12.33 -3.63 -1.66
N ALA A 105 -12.68 -3.33 -2.91
CA ALA A 105 -14.05 -3.06 -3.32
C ALA A 105 -14.95 -4.29 -3.11
N GLN A 106 -14.48 -5.48 -3.49
CA GLN A 106 -15.17 -6.74 -3.24
C GLN A 106 -15.34 -7.00 -1.73
N LEU A 107 -14.27 -6.90 -0.94
CA LEU A 107 -14.31 -7.09 0.52
C LEU A 107 -15.21 -6.07 1.22
N ARG A 108 -15.29 -4.83 0.70
CA ARG A 108 -16.25 -3.81 1.18
C ARG A 108 -17.69 -4.23 0.88
N SER A 109 -17.96 -4.67 -0.35
CA SER A 109 -19.28 -5.19 -0.73
C SER A 109 -19.69 -6.39 0.13
N GLU A 110 -18.75 -7.32 0.36
CA GLU A 110 -18.93 -8.47 1.26
C GLU A 110 -19.24 -7.97 2.69
N PHE A 111 -18.47 -7.02 3.23
CA PHE A 111 -18.70 -6.48 4.58
C PHE A 111 -20.11 -5.88 4.77
N TYR A 112 -20.55 -4.99 3.87
CA TYR A 112 -21.87 -4.35 4.00
C TYR A 112 -23.04 -5.27 3.64
N SER A 113 -22.78 -6.44 3.05
CA SER A 113 -23.82 -7.43 2.72
C SER A 113 -23.97 -8.53 3.77
N ILE A 114 -23.14 -8.55 4.82
CA ILE A 114 -23.26 -9.50 5.93
C ILE A 114 -24.58 -9.26 6.67
N LYS A 115 -25.41 -10.31 6.72
CA LYS A 115 -26.69 -10.33 7.45
C LYS A 115 -26.77 -11.56 8.32
N LYS A 116 -27.42 -11.42 9.48
CA LYS A 116 -27.63 -12.58 10.34
C LYS A 116 -28.55 -13.58 9.66
N GLN A 117 -28.11 -14.82 9.50
CA GLN A 117 -28.94 -15.92 9.03
C GLN A 117 -29.92 -16.39 10.12
N PRO A 118 -31.13 -16.87 9.77
CA PRO A 118 -32.10 -17.33 10.76
C PRO A 118 -31.57 -18.45 11.67
N SER A 119 -30.79 -19.38 11.11
CA SER A 119 -30.25 -20.54 11.82
C SER A 119 -28.91 -20.32 12.53
N GLU A 120 -28.25 -19.16 12.33
CA GLU A 120 -26.95 -18.92 12.93
C GLU A 120 -27.04 -18.25 14.31
N SER A 121 -26.03 -18.44 15.15
CA SER A 121 -25.95 -17.75 16.45
C SER A 121 -25.41 -16.32 16.28
N ILE A 122 -25.74 -15.44 17.23
CA ILE A 122 -25.20 -14.07 17.25
C ILE A 122 -23.67 -14.08 17.30
N GLY A 123 -23.06 -14.99 18.07
CA GLY A 123 -21.60 -15.09 18.15
C GLY A 123 -20.93 -15.43 16.81
N ILE A 124 -21.54 -16.29 16.01
CA ILE A 124 -21.07 -16.64 14.66
C ILE A 124 -21.21 -15.43 13.72
N TYR A 125 -22.35 -14.77 13.76
CA TYR A 125 -22.60 -13.55 12.97
C TYR A 125 -21.57 -12.44 13.29
N LEU A 126 -21.33 -12.14 14.57
CA LEU A 126 -20.32 -11.17 14.98
C LEU A 126 -18.91 -11.56 14.52
N ALA A 127 -18.58 -12.86 14.55
CA ALA A 127 -17.31 -13.37 14.06
C ALA A 127 -17.14 -13.14 12.55
N HIS A 128 -18.19 -13.30 11.73
CA HIS A 128 -18.16 -12.99 10.30
C HIS A 128 -17.83 -11.52 10.05
N ILE A 129 -18.46 -10.59 10.79
CA ILE A 129 -18.20 -9.15 10.67
C ILE A 129 -16.75 -8.83 11.04
N GLN A 130 -16.25 -9.36 12.16
CA GLN A 130 -14.86 -9.16 12.58
C GLN A 130 -13.86 -9.73 11.57
N GLN A 131 -14.17 -10.89 10.98
CA GLN A 131 -13.34 -11.51 9.96
C GLN A 131 -13.27 -10.68 8.68
N ALA A 132 -14.40 -10.11 8.25
CA ALA A 132 -14.46 -9.21 7.09
C ALA A 132 -13.72 -7.89 7.34
N ALA A 133 -13.91 -7.28 8.51
CA ALA A 133 -13.16 -6.07 8.91
C ALA A 133 -11.64 -6.32 8.97
N LYS A 134 -11.22 -7.49 9.48
CA LYS A 134 -9.81 -7.92 9.49
C LYS A 134 -9.28 -8.15 8.08
N ALA A 135 -10.07 -8.75 7.18
CA ALA A 135 -9.68 -8.96 5.80
C ALA A 135 -9.44 -7.64 5.06
N LEU A 136 -10.29 -6.64 5.29
CA LEU A 136 -10.09 -5.28 4.78
C LEU A 136 -8.82 -4.63 5.34
N LYS A 137 -8.59 -4.73 6.65
CA LYS A 137 -7.38 -4.22 7.30
C LYS A 137 -6.11 -4.85 6.70
N ASN A 138 -6.13 -6.16 6.47
CA ASN A 138 -5.03 -6.89 5.83
C ASN A 138 -4.81 -6.48 4.36
N ALA A 139 -5.88 -6.10 3.66
CA ALA A 139 -5.81 -5.54 2.31
C ALA A 139 -5.38 -4.06 2.28
N GLY A 140 -5.06 -3.46 3.44
CA GLY A 140 -4.58 -2.09 3.54
C GLY A 140 -5.68 -1.03 3.73
N LYS A 141 -6.93 -1.43 3.99
CA LYS A 141 -8.05 -0.51 4.25
C LYS A 141 -8.70 -0.79 5.61
N SER A 142 -8.65 0.16 6.53
CA SER A 142 -9.38 0.06 7.79
C SER A 142 -10.79 0.65 7.63
N ILE A 143 -11.81 -0.05 8.16
CA ILE A 143 -13.15 0.51 8.38
C ILE A 143 -13.17 1.19 9.77
N PRO A 144 -13.82 2.35 9.91
CA PRO A 144 -14.05 3.00 11.21
C PRO A 144 -14.76 2.08 12.21
N GLU A 145 -14.42 2.16 13.50
CA GLU A 145 -15.00 1.26 14.52
C GLU A 145 -16.50 1.46 14.71
N ASP A 146 -17.00 2.67 14.53
CA ASP A 146 -18.42 3.03 14.55
C ASP A 146 -19.18 2.38 13.39
N GLU A 147 -18.60 2.30 12.18
CA GLU A 147 -19.22 1.54 11.08
C GLU A 147 -19.23 0.03 11.34
N VAL A 148 -18.20 -0.50 12.01
CA VAL A 148 -18.20 -1.90 12.44
C VAL A 148 -19.32 -2.16 13.45
N ALA A 149 -19.47 -1.28 14.43
CA ALA A 149 -20.54 -1.37 15.43
C ALA A 149 -21.93 -1.24 14.79
N TYR A 150 -22.10 -0.30 13.86
CA TYR A 150 -23.33 -0.13 13.08
C TYR A 150 -23.71 -1.42 12.36
N GLN A 151 -22.74 -2.04 11.67
CA GLN A 151 -23.00 -3.27 10.91
C GLN A 151 -23.37 -4.46 11.81
N MET A 152 -22.86 -4.51 13.05
CA MET A 152 -23.21 -5.53 14.05
C MET A 152 -24.65 -5.41 14.56
N ILE A 153 -25.25 -4.22 14.47
CA ILE A 153 -26.57 -3.92 15.03
C ILE A 153 -27.64 -3.90 13.94
N GLU A 154 -27.39 -3.22 12.82
CA GLU A 154 -28.37 -2.98 11.75
C GLU A 154 -28.94 -4.28 11.15
N ASN A 155 -28.16 -5.36 11.12
CA ASN A 155 -28.55 -6.61 10.47
C ASN A 155 -28.85 -7.74 11.46
N LEU A 156 -29.21 -7.39 12.69
CA LEU A 156 -29.86 -8.29 13.65
C LEU A 156 -31.34 -8.48 13.28
N PRO A 157 -31.93 -9.65 13.55
CA PRO A 157 -33.35 -9.86 13.33
C PRO A 157 -34.20 -9.08 14.33
N PRO A 158 -35.48 -8.76 14.00
CA PRO A 158 -36.35 -7.88 14.79
C PRO A 158 -36.57 -8.31 16.25
N GLU A 159 -36.33 -9.58 16.54
CA GLU A 159 -36.34 -10.17 17.88
C GLU A 159 -35.31 -9.54 18.84
N PHE A 160 -34.33 -8.78 18.33
CA PHE A 160 -33.33 -8.05 19.10
C PHE A 160 -33.55 -6.53 19.17
N ASP A 161 -34.59 -5.99 18.51
CA ASP A 161 -34.87 -4.55 18.47
C ASP A 161 -35.09 -3.95 19.87
N ASN A 162 -35.52 -4.75 20.84
CA ASN A 162 -35.78 -4.33 22.21
C ASN A 162 -34.51 -4.19 23.09
N ILE A 163 -33.34 -4.62 22.60
CA ILE A 163 -32.06 -4.55 23.34
C ILE A 163 -31.23 -3.34 22.91
N VAL A 164 -31.57 -2.74 21.77
CA VAL A 164 -30.86 -1.62 21.15
C VAL A 164 -31.71 -0.36 21.33
N GLN A 165 -31.77 0.17 22.56
CA GLN A 165 -32.31 1.51 22.86
C GLN A 165 -31.27 2.34 23.60
#